data_AF-A0A7Y2E6D4-F1
#
_entry.id   AF-A0A7Y2E6D4-F1
#
_cell.length_a   1.000
_cell.length_b   1.000
_cell.length_c   1.000
_cell.angle_alpha   90.00
_cell.angle_beta   90.00
_cell.angle_gamma   90.00
#
_symmetry.space_group_name_H-M   'P 1'
#
loop_
_entity.id
_entity.type
_entity.pdbx_description
1 polymer ?
#
loop_
_entity_poly.entity_id
_entity_poly.type
_entity_poly.pdbx_seq_one_letter_code
_entity_poly.pdbx_strand_id
1 'polypeptide(L)'
;SYSVNFHGDKKFKSAEELKSMYTKKGITADKKIISYCRSGIRSAHTTFVLSQLLGFKDAYNYDGSWLEWGERDDLPVQVDTIVVN
;
A
#
# COMPACT_ATOMS: atom_id res chain seq x y z
N SER A 1 4.23 6.42 5.68
CA SER A 1 4.13 6.36 4.20
C SER A 1 5.27 7.18 3.63
N TYR A 2 6.22 6.59 2.90
CA TYR A 2 7.39 7.32 2.38
C TYR A 2 7.06 8.32 1.26
N SER A 3 5.80 8.37 0.82
CA SER A 3 5.30 9.25 -0.24
C SER A 3 5.27 10.73 0.15
N VAL A 4 5.46 11.07 1.43
CA VAL A 4 5.44 12.44 1.94
C VAL A 4 6.85 12.87 2.37
N ASN A 5 7.19 14.14 2.17
CA ASN A 5 8.44 14.76 2.64
C ASN A 5 8.30 15.22 4.10
N PHE A 6 8.31 14.28 5.05
CA PHE A 6 8.06 14.58 6.47
C PHE A 6 9.10 15.51 7.12
N HIS A 7 10.36 15.45 6.68
CA HIS A 7 11.43 16.33 7.17
C HIS A 7 11.57 17.62 6.36
N GLY A 8 10.74 17.79 5.33
CA GLY A 8 10.73 18.97 4.47
C GLY A 8 9.41 19.73 4.55
N ASP A 9 8.85 20.02 3.39
CA ASP A 9 7.61 20.81 3.23
C ASP A 9 6.32 20.06 3.60
N LYS A 10 6.41 18.80 4.02
CA LYS A 10 5.29 17.92 4.39
C LYS A 10 4.30 17.69 3.23
N LYS A 11 4.72 17.94 1.99
CA LYS A 11 3.95 17.62 0.78
C LYS A 11 4.24 16.20 0.31
N PHE A 12 3.40 15.72 -0.61
CA PHE A 12 3.75 14.54 -1.40
C PHE A 12 5.06 14.79 -2.16
N LYS A 13 5.85 13.73 -2.33
CA LYS A 13 6.98 13.70 -3.27
C LYS A 13 6.50 13.94 -4.69
N SER A 14 7.43 14.31 -5.58
CA SER A 14 7.11 14.46 -7.00
C SER A 14 6.53 13.18 -7.60
N ALA A 15 5.74 13.30 -8.67
CA ALA A 15 5.18 12.14 -9.36
C ALA A 15 6.28 11.20 -9.88
N GLU A 16 7.41 11.74 -10.33
CA GLU A 16 8.58 11.00 -10.79
C GLU A 16 9.20 10.16 -9.67
N GLU A 17 9.45 10.76 -8.50
CA GLU A 17 9.98 10.06 -7.33
C GLU A 17 9.03 8.95 -6.87
N LEU A 18 7.74 9.27 -6.76
CA LEU A 18 6.72 8.31 -6.36
C LEU A 18 6.65 7.15 -7.34
N LYS A 19 6.58 7.41 -8.64
CA LYS A 19 6.58 6.38 -9.69
C LYS A 19 7.83 5.50 -9.61
N SER A 20 9.01 6.10 -9.44
CA SER A 20 10.27 5.36 -9.25
C SER A 20 10.23 4.45 -8.01
N MET A 21 9.72 4.95 -6.89
CA MET A 21 9.62 4.18 -5.65
C MET A 21 8.71 2.96 -5.76
N TYR A 22 7.55 3.09 -6.40
CA TYR A 22 6.61 1.98 -6.59
C TYR A 22 7.11 0.98 -7.63
N THR A 23 7.62 1.46 -8.77
CA THR A 23 8.11 0.59 -9.87
C THR A 23 9.30 -0.27 -9.45
N LYS A 24 10.21 0.25 -8.60
CA LYS A 24 11.30 -0.53 -7.99
C LYS A 24 10.82 -1.71 -7.13
N LYS A 25 9.57 -1.66 -6.67
CA LYS A 25 8.92 -2.74 -5.92
C LYS A 25 8.01 -3.60 -6.80
N GLY A 26 8.05 -3.43 -8.13
CA GLY A 26 7.21 -4.15 -9.07
C GLY A 26 5.75 -3.69 -9.11
N ILE A 27 5.43 -2.54 -8.51
CA ILE A 27 4.10 -1.93 -8.52
C ILE A 27 4.02 -1.00 -9.74
N THR A 28 3.29 -1.44 -10.77
CA THR A 28 3.23 -0.82 -12.10
C THR A 28 1.79 -0.63 -12.55
N ALA A 29 1.54 0.34 -13.45
CA ALA A 29 0.19 0.76 -13.83
C ALA A 29 -0.59 -0.27 -14.67
N ASP A 30 0.09 -1.28 -15.19
CA ASP A 30 -0.47 -2.41 -15.95
C ASP A 30 -1.03 -3.53 -15.05
N LYS A 31 -0.88 -3.42 -13.73
CA LYS A 31 -1.33 -4.43 -12.76
C LYS A 31 -2.54 -3.95 -11.98
N LYS A 32 -3.40 -4.91 -11.62
CA LYS A 32 -4.39 -4.74 -10.56
C LYS A 32 -3.68 -4.68 -9.21
N ILE A 33 -3.91 -3.61 -8.44
CA ILE A 33 -3.26 -3.38 -7.15
C ILE A 33 -4.33 -3.27 -6.07
N ILE A 34 -4.25 -4.16 -5.08
CA ILE A 34 -5.08 -4.12 -3.88
C ILE A 34 -4.20 -3.75 -2.69
N SER A 35 -4.39 -2.56 -2.13
CA SER A 35 -3.68 -2.10 -0.95
C SER A 35 -4.44 -2.47 0.32
N TYR A 36 -3.75 -2.98 1.33
CA TYR A 36 -4.34 -3.27 2.65
C TYR A 36 -3.40 -2.83 3.77
N CYS A 37 -3.93 -2.67 4.97
CA CYS A 37 -3.12 -2.48 6.18
C CYS A 37 -3.78 -3.20 7.37
N ARG A 38 -3.89 -2.53 8.53
CA ARG A 38 -4.64 -3.06 9.68
C ARG A 38 -6.13 -2.80 9.53
N SER A 39 -6.50 -1.54 9.27
CA SER A 39 -7.88 -1.04 9.30
C SER A 39 -8.18 -0.07 8.14
N GLY A 40 -7.62 -0.31 6.96
CA GLY A 40 -7.91 0.48 5.75
C GLY A 40 -7.26 1.88 5.65
N ILE A 41 -6.86 2.53 6.75
CA ILE A 41 -6.46 3.95 6.71
C ILE A 41 -5.15 4.20 5.96
N ARG A 42 -4.09 3.44 6.25
CA ARG A 42 -2.77 3.62 5.60
C ARG A 42 -2.78 3.15 4.15
N SER A 43 -3.61 2.16 3.85
CA SER A 43 -3.82 1.66 2.49
C SER A 43 -4.67 2.62 1.66
N ALA A 44 -5.61 3.35 2.26
CA ALA A 44 -6.33 4.45 1.57
C ALA A 44 -5.36 5.55 1.13
N HIS A 45 -4.42 5.96 1.99
CA HIS A 45 -3.35 6.89 1.58
C HIS A 45 -2.55 6.36 0.39
N THR A 46 -2.16 5.08 0.40
CA THR A 46 -1.39 4.48 -0.70
C THR A 46 -2.22 4.45 -1.99
N THR A 47 -3.50 4.07 -1.88
CA THR A 47 -4.45 4.04 -3.00
C THR A 47 -4.66 5.43 -3.60
N PHE A 48 -4.75 6.48 -2.78
CA PHE A 48 -4.83 7.86 -3.25
C PHE A 48 -3.58 8.26 -4.06
N VAL A 49 -2.38 7.93 -3.55
CA VAL A 49 -1.13 8.20 -4.28
C VAL A 49 -1.11 7.49 -5.63
N LEU A 50 -1.43 6.20 -5.66
CA LEU A 50 -1.41 5.42 -6.90
C LEU A 50 -2.46 5.90 -7.92
N SER A 51 -3.69 6.11 -7.48
CA SER A 51 -4.80 6.47 -8.37
C SER A 51 -4.80 7.95 -8.76
N GLN A 52 -4.72 8.85 -7.77
CA GLN A 52 -4.95 10.29 -7.99
C GLN A 52 -3.67 11.03 -8.40
N LEU A 53 -2.51 10.63 -7.87
CA LEU A 53 -1.25 11.31 -8.19
C LEU A 53 -0.51 10.65 -9.37
N LEU A 54 -0.61 9.33 -9.52
CA LEU A 54 0.10 8.58 -10.56
C LEU A 54 -0.79 8.07 -11.69
N GLY A 55 -2.12 8.18 -11.57
CA GLY A 55 -3.06 7.79 -12.61
C GLY A 55 -3.23 6.28 -12.80
N PHE A 56 -2.91 5.45 -11.81
CA PHE A 56 -3.07 4.00 -11.89
C PHE A 56 -4.57 3.68 -11.80
N LYS A 57 -5.15 3.22 -12.92
CA LYS A 57 -6.59 3.03 -13.06
C LYS A 57 -7.14 1.82 -12.29
N ASP A 58 -6.29 0.83 -12.01
CA ASP A 58 -6.69 -0.45 -11.41
C ASP A 58 -6.11 -0.61 -10.00
N ALA A 59 -6.18 0.45 -9.19
CA ALA A 59 -5.70 0.48 -7.81
C ALA A 59 -6.85 0.69 -6.82
N TYR A 60 -7.02 -0.24 -5.87
CA TYR A 60 -8.11 -0.23 -4.89
C TYR A 60 -7.61 -0.37 -3.46
N ASN A 61 -8.38 0.18 -2.54
CA ASN A 61 -8.20 -0.01 -1.11
C ASN A 61 -9.09 -1.16 -0.63
N TYR A 62 -8.50 -2.18 -0.02
CA TYR A 62 -9.23 -3.16 0.76
C TYR A 62 -9.42 -2.60 2.18
N ASP A 63 -10.61 -2.06 2.45
CA ASP A 63 -10.95 -1.34 3.68
C ASP A 63 -11.04 -2.25 4.90
N GLY A 64 -11.62 -3.46 4.75
CA GLY A 64 -11.65 -4.50 5.78
C GLY A 64 -10.24 -4.87 6.27
N SER A 65 -9.27 -4.91 5.35
CA SER A 65 -7.85 -5.05 5.68
C SER A 65 -7.58 -6.26 6.58
N TRP A 66 -6.50 -6.25 7.37
CA TRP A 66 -6.18 -7.37 8.26
C TRP A 66 -7.21 -7.60 9.37
N LEU A 67 -7.93 -6.58 9.84
CA LEU A 67 -8.96 -6.80 10.86
C LEU A 67 -10.06 -7.72 10.33
N GLU A 68 -10.51 -7.54 9.09
CA GLU A 68 -11.50 -8.45 8.50
C GLU A 68 -10.88 -9.80 8.12
N TRP A 69 -9.73 -9.81 7.43
CA TRP A 69 -9.11 -11.06 6.96
C TRP A 69 -8.66 -11.96 8.12
N GLY A 70 -8.05 -11.37 9.14
CA GLY A 70 -7.47 -12.07 10.28
C GLY A 70 -8.49 -12.55 11.31
N GLU A 71 -9.74 -12.09 11.24
CA GLU A 71 -10.85 -12.60 12.06
C GLU A 71 -11.47 -13.89 11.48
N ARG A 72 -11.07 -14.28 10.27
CA ARG A 72 -11.59 -15.46 9.58
C ARG A 72 -10.61 -16.63 9.64
N ASP A 73 -10.98 -17.65 10.40
CA ASP A 73 -10.20 -18.89 10.52
C ASP A 73 -10.20 -19.74 9.23
N ASP A 74 -11.12 -19.48 8.30
CA ASP A 74 -11.24 -20.20 7.04
C ASP A 74 -10.39 -19.62 5.90
N LEU A 75 -9.68 -18.52 6.14
CA LEU A 75 -8.82 -17.87 5.15
C LEU A 75 -7.34 -18.25 5.33
N PRO A 76 -6.58 -18.38 4.24
CA PRO A 76 -5.16 -18.68 4.32
C PRO A 76 -4.38 -17.51 4.94
N VAL A 77 -3.41 -17.85 5.80
CA VAL A 77 -2.47 -16.91 6.41
C VAL A 77 -1.06 -17.48 6.31
N GLN A 78 -0.11 -16.66 5.88
CA GLN A 78 1.31 -16.98 6.00
C GLN A 78 1.82 -16.46 7.35
N VAL A 79 2.36 -17.35 8.17
CA VAL A 79 2.99 -17.02 9.46
C VAL A 79 4.50 -17.17 9.36
N ASP A 80 5.23 -16.10 9.64
CA ASP A 80 6.69 -16.17 9.74
C ASP A 80 7.06 -16.78 11.11
N THR A 81 7.85 -17.85 11.11
CA THR A 81 8.35 -18.44 12.35
C THR A 81 9.59 -17.67 12.80
N ILE A 82 9.49 -16.91 13.89
CA ILE A 82 10.68 -16.39 14.57
C ILE A 82 11.26 -17.54 15.40
N VAL A 83 12.34 -18.14 14.90
CA VAL A 83 13.15 -19.04 15.73
C VAL A 83 13.94 -18.16 16.69
N VAL A 84 13.55 -18.15 17.95
CA VAL A 84 14.33 -17.51 19.02
C VAL A 84 15.39 -18.52 19.43
N ASN A 85 16.66 -18.24 19.08
CA ASN A 85 17.82 -18.98 19.59
C ASN A 85 18.18 -18.50 21.00
#